data_AF-A0A817WRP1-F1
#
_entry.id   AF-A0A817WRP1-F1
#
_cell.length_a   1.000
_cell.length_b   1.000
_cell.length_c   1.000
_cell.angle_alpha   90.00
_cell.angle_beta   90.00
_cell.angle_gamma   90.00
#
_symmetry.space_group_name_H-M   'P 1'
#
loop_
_entity.id
_entity.type
_entity.pdbx_description
1 polymer ?
#
loop_
_entity_poly.entity_id
_entity_poly.type
_entity_poly.pdbx_seq_one_letter_code
_entity_poly.pdbx_strand_id
1 'polypeptide(L)'
;MTDHFFQRANSLWYIPIIGGLVQFAIVTFRPNLMPYEILGPYGQFTKFLAYNHHCSLVWGFWIAIGLHFLEAVIAYRICRKLHIDAFNTIRWFLQTLSLGYVSLGKLRKYAAKKR
;
A
#
# COMPACT_ATOMS: atom_id res chain seq x y z
N MET A 1 -11.81 27.45 -9.60
CA MET A 1 -12.89 26.46 -9.42
C MET A 1 -12.30 25.24 -8.72
N THR A 2 -12.85 24.81 -7.59
CA THR A 2 -12.39 23.61 -6.87
C THR A 2 -12.88 22.36 -7.56
N ASP A 3 -12.02 21.34 -7.62
CA ASP A 3 -12.34 20.04 -8.19
C ASP A 3 -12.81 19.08 -7.09
N HIS A 4 -13.81 18.25 -7.40
CA HIS A 4 -14.39 17.28 -6.47
C HIS A 4 -14.08 15.83 -6.86
N PHE A 5 -13.10 15.64 -7.75
CA PHE A 5 -12.77 14.31 -8.26
C PHE A 5 -12.19 13.38 -7.18
N PHE A 6 -12.90 12.28 -6.95
CA PHE A 6 -12.40 11.11 -6.22
C PHE A 6 -12.86 9.83 -6.92
N GLN A 7 -11.96 8.87 -7.05
CA GLN A 7 -12.28 7.57 -7.62
C GLN A 7 -11.72 6.45 -6.76
N ARG A 8 -12.62 5.61 -6.24
CA ARG A 8 -12.24 4.46 -5.43
C ARG A 8 -11.41 3.45 -6.24
N ALA A 9 -10.39 2.87 -5.63
CA ALA A 9 -9.69 1.72 -6.19
C ALA A 9 -10.62 0.50 -6.28
N ASN A 10 -10.36 -0.40 -7.23
CA ASN A 10 -11.14 -1.63 -7.35
C ASN A 10 -10.99 -2.46 -6.07
N SER A 11 -12.10 -2.95 -5.52
CA SER A 11 -12.16 -3.77 -4.31
C SER A 11 -11.24 -5.00 -4.36
N LEU A 12 -11.00 -5.54 -5.55
CA LEU A 12 -10.10 -6.69 -5.76
C LEU A 12 -8.66 -6.43 -5.28
N TRP A 13 -8.21 -5.17 -5.21
CA TRP A 13 -6.85 -4.83 -4.76
C TRP A 13 -6.69 -4.74 -3.25
N TYR A 14 -7.78 -4.64 -2.49
CA TYR A 14 -7.69 -4.43 -1.05
C TYR A 14 -7.11 -5.66 -0.34
N ILE A 15 -7.62 -6.85 -0.67
CA ILE A 15 -7.19 -8.11 -0.07
C ILE A 15 -5.69 -8.38 -0.32
N PRO A 16 -5.17 -8.39 -1.57
CA PRO A 16 -3.76 -8.70 -1.79
C PRO A 16 -2.81 -7.64 -1.23
N ILE A 17 -3.17 -6.35 -1.24
CA ILE A 17 -2.27 -5.29 -0.76
C ILE A 17 -2.28 -5.20 0.76
N ILE A 18 -3.46 -5.03 1.38
CA ILE A 18 -3.57 -4.91 2.84
C ILE A 18 -3.23 -6.25 3.49
N GLY A 19 -3.81 -7.35 2.98
CA GLY A 19 -3.52 -8.69 3.47
C GLY A 19 -2.05 -9.06 3.28
N GLY A 20 -1.44 -8.72 2.14
CA GLY A 20 -0.02 -8.92 1.90
C GLY A 20 0.86 -8.16 2.89
N LEU A 21 0.55 -6.87 3.15
CA LEU A 21 1.30 -6.05 4.10
C LEU A 21 1.15 -6.54 5.55
N VAL A 22 -0.06 -6.95 5.95
CA VAL A 22 -0.32 -7.56 7.26
C VAL A 22 0.43 -8.88 7.41
N GLN A 23 0.37 -9.74 6.39
CA GLN A 23 1.08 -11.01 6.41
C GLN A 23 2.60 -10.80 6.45
N PHE A 24 3.12 -9.81 5.71
CA PHE A 24 4.53 -9.43 5.78
C PHE A 24 4.90 -8.94 7.19
N ALA A 25 4.06 -8.13 7.83
CA ALA A 25 4.27 -7.72 9.23
C ALA A 25 4.28 -8.93 10.19
N ILE A 26 3.36 -9.88 10.03
CA ILE A 26 3.30 -11.09 10.85
C ILE A 26 4.57 -11.92 10.66
N VAL A 27 4.93 -12.26 9.42
CA VAL A 27 6.13 -13.06 9.11
C VAL A 27 7.40 -12.38 9.64
N THR A 28 7.45 -11.05 9.61
CA THR A 28 8.61 -10.27 10.08
C THR A 28 8.66 -10.19 11.60
N PHE A 29 7.60 -9.73 12.27
CA PHE A 29 7.65 -9.35 13.68
C PHE A 29 7.01 -10.36 14.64
N ARG A 30 6.17 -11.26 14.14
CA ARG A 30 5.44 -12.27 14.92
C ARG A 30 5.37 -13.61 14.16
N PRO A 31 6.50 -14.18 13.72
CA PRO A 31 6.52 -15.38 12.88
C PRO A 31 5.79 -16.57 13.52
N ASN A 32 5.78 -16.67 14.85
CA ASN A 32 5.08 -17.72 15.59
C ASN A 32 3.55 -17.73 15.39
N LEU A 33 2.94 -16.62 14.95
CA LEU A 33 1.49 -16.56 14.69
C LEU A 33 1.12 -17.09 13.29
N MET A 34 2.10 -17.30 12.42
CA MET A 34 1.86 -17.72 11.05
C MET A 34 1.64 -19.25 11.01
N PRO A 35 0.53 -19.74 10.43
CA PRO A 35 0.25 -21.16 10.38
C PRO A 35 0.98 -21.80 9.19
N TYR A 36 2.31 -21.93 9.29
CA TYR A 36 3.15 -22.38 8.19
C TYR A 36 2.74 -23.73 7.58
N GLU A 37 2.30 -24.67 8.41
CA GLU A 37 2.09 -26.06 7.95
C GLU A 37 0.81 -26.25 7.11
N ILE A 38 -0.20 -25.38 7.28
CA ILE A 38 -1.42 -25.43 6.45
C ILE A 38 -1.28 -24.66 5.13
N LEU A 39 -0.24 -23.81 5.02
CA LEU A 39 0.01 -22.97 3.84
C LEU A 39 0.86 -23.68 2.77
N GLY A 40 1.23 -24.94 3.00
CA GLY A 40 1.98 -25.75 2.05
C GLY A 40 3.32 -25.12 1.65
N PRO A 41 3.70 -25.12 0.36
CA PRO A 41 4.99 -24.57 -0.10
C PRO A 41 5.19 -23.09 0.26
N TYR A 42 4.12 -22.30 0.25
CA TYR A 42 4.18 -20.89 0.62
C TYR A 42 4.50 -20.69 2.11
N GLY A 43 3.95 -21.56 2.96
CA GLY A 43 4.29 -21.62 4.38
C GLY A 43 5.76 -21.93 4.60
N GLN A 44 6.31 -22.95 3.93
CA GLN A 44 7.73 -23.29 4.04
C GLN A 44 8.64 -22.15 3.57
N PHE A 45 8.29 -21.48 2.46
CA PHE A 45 9.02 -20.33 1.96
C PHE A 45 9.04 -19.17 2.98
N THR A 46 7.88 -18.78 3.51
CA THR A 46 7.78 -17.68 4.48
C THR A 46 8.44 -18.02 5.82
N LYS A 47 8.40 -19.29 6.24
CA LYS A 47 9.16 -19.80 7.40
C LYS A 47 10.65 -19.69 7.18
N PHE A 48 11.14 -20.14 6.02
CA PHE A 48 12.55 -20.02 5.65
C PHE A 48 13.01 -18.57 5.71
N LEU A 49 12.27 -17.63 5.13
CA LEU A 49 12.57 -16.21 5.20
C LEU A 49 12.58 -15.68 6.64
N ALA A 50 11.55 -16.03 7.44
CA ALA A 50 11.41 -15.55 8.82
C ALA A 50 12.62 -15.92 9.69
N TYR A 51 13.11 -17.16 9.57
CA TYR A 51 14.16 -17.67 10.45
C TYR A 51 15.59 -17.56 9.88
N ASN A 52 15.75 -17.43 8.56
CA ASN A 52 17.09 -17.36 7.93
C ASN A 52 17.41 -15.97 7.35
N HIS A 53 16.40 -15.14 7.08
CA HIS A 53 16.55 -13.84 6.42
C HIS A 53 15.80 -12.71 7.16
N HIS A 54 15.71 -12.80 8.50
CA HIS A 54 14.97 -11.85 9.32
C HIS A 54 15.39 -10.39 9.10
N CYS A 55 16.70 -10.09 9.02
CA CYS A 55 17.19 -8.74 8.76
C CYS A 55 16.67 -8.19 7.42
N SER A 56 16.65 -9.02 6.38
CA SER A 56 16.12 -8.64 5.07
C SER A 56 14.62 -8.36 5.12
N LEU A 57 13.86 -9.14 5.90
CA LEU A 57 12.43 -8.91 6.09
C LEU A 57 12.15 -7.59 6.82
N VAL A 58 12.90 -7.27 7.87
CA VAL A 58 12.76 -6.00 8.60
C VAL A 58 13.03 -4.81 7.69
N TRP A 59 14.14 -4.83 6.94
CA TRP A 59 14.46 -3.78 5.98
C TRP A 59 13.39 -3.68 4.87
N GLY A 60 13.00 -4.80 4.29
CA GLY A 60 11.98 -4.83 3.25
C GLY A 60 10.63 -4.29 3.73
N PHE A 61 10.23 -4.61 4.96
CA PHE A 61 8.99 -4.11 5.54
C PHE A 61 9.01 -2.60 5.70
N TRP A 62 10.08 -2.04 6.28
CA TRP A 62 10.19 -0.59 6.46
C TRP A 62 10.30 0.16 5.14
N ILE A 63 10.98 -0.41 4.14
CA ILE A 63 11.00 0.13 2.77
C ILE A 63 9.59 0.15 2.20
N ALA A 64 8.81 -0.92 2.34
CA ALA A 64 7.43 -0.98 1.85
C ALA A 64 6.54 0.08 2.51
N ILE A 65 6.63 0.24 3.84
CA ILE A 65 5.92 1.31 4.57
C ILE A 65 6.35 2.70 4.08
N GLY A 66 7.66 2.91 3.89
CA GLY A 66 8.21 4.16 3.38
C GLY A 66 7.68 4.50 1.98
N LEU A 67 7.58 3.51 1.09
CA LEU A 67 7.02 3.68 -0.26
C LEU A 67 5.54 4.07 -0.21
N HIS A 68 4.73 3.38 0.58
CA HIS A 68 3.31 3.73 0.75
C HIS A 68 3.13 5.16 1.27
N PHE A 69 3.95 5.59 2.23
CA PHE A 69 3.92 6.96 2.74
C PHE A 69 4.34 7.99 1.67
N LEU A 70 5.42 7.71 0.94
CA LEU A 70 5.89 8.55 -0.16
C LEU A 70 4.81 8.71 -1.24
N GLU A 71 4.17 7.62 -1.64
CA GLU A 71 3.08 7.64 -2.62
C GLU A 71 1.88 8.46 -2.13
N ALA A 72 1.52 8.34 -0.85
CA ALA A 72 0.44 9.12 -0.25
C ALA A 72 0.76 10.63 -0.26
N VAL A 73 2.00 11.01 0.07
CA VAL A 73 2.47 12.41 -0.02
C VAL A 73 2.43 12.91 -1.47
N ILE A 74 2.83 12.09 -2.44
CA ILE A 74 2.74 12.45 -3.87
C ILE A 74 1.27 12.65 -4.27
N ALA A 75 0.36 11.76 -3.85
CA ALA A 75 -1.07 11.90 -4.12
C ALA A 75 -1.62 13.21 -3.55
N TYR A 76 -1.29 13.53 -2.30
CA TYR A 76 -1.65 14.80 -1.68
C TYR A 76 -1.17 15.99 -2.52
N ARG A 77 0.11 16.02 -2.91
CA ARG A 77 0.68 17.11 -3.74
C ARG A 77 -0.03 17.24 -5.10
N ILE A 78 -0.39 16.13 -5.74
CA ILE A 78 -1.16 16.15 -6.99
C ILE A 78 -2.55 16.75 -6.76
N CYS A 79 -3.27 16.33 -5.71
CA CYS A 79 -4.58 16.89 -5.36
C CYS A 79 -4.51 18.40 -5.13
N ARG A 80 -3.48 18.88 -4.40
CA ARG A 80 -3.27 20.32 -4.19
C ARG A 80 -3.04 21.08 -5.49
N LYS A 81 -2.23 20.52 -6.41
CA LYS A 81 -1.96 21.12 -7.72
C LYS A 81 -3.21 21.17 -8.62
N LEU A 82 -4.10 20.19 -8.50
CA LEU A 82 -5.36 20.14 -9.24
C LEU A 82 -6.49 20.92 -8.57
N HIS A 83 -6.22 21.59 -7.44
CA HIS A 83 -7.22 22.28 -6.62
C HIS A 83 -8.40 21.38 -6.22
N ILE A 84 -8.11 20.09 -5.93
CA ILE A 84 -9.10 19.17 -5.37
C ILE A 84 -9.45 19.63 -3.95
N ASP A 85 -10.72 19.57 -3.58
CA ASP A 85 -11.19 19.95 -2.25
C ASP A 85 -10.51 19.14 -1.13
N ALA A 86 -10.54 19.69 0.09
CA ALA A 86 -9.84 19.10 1.24
C ALA A 86 -10.34 17.69 1.59
N PHE A 87 -11.65 17.45 1.50
CA PHE A 87 -12.24 16.17 1.86
C PHE A 87 -11.79 15.07 0.89
N ASN A 88 -11.87 15.32 -0.42
CA ASN A 88 -11.41 14.37 -1.42
C ASN A 88 -9.88 14.22 -1.46
N THR A 89 -9.13 15.27 -1.12
CA THR A 89 -7.67 15.19 -0.93
C THR A 89 -7.31 14.21 0.19
N ILE A 90 -8.00 14.27 1.33
CA ILE A 90 -7.79 13.33 2.45
C ILE A 90 -8.14 11.90 2.02
N ARG A 91 -9.24 11.72 1.28
CA ARG A 91 -9.61 10.38 0.76
C ARG A 91 -8.57 9.82 -0.18
N TRP A 92 -8.01 10.63 -1.08
CA TRP A 92 -6.91 10.22 -1.95
C TRP A 92 -5.65 9.87 -1.17
N PHE A 93 -5.30 10.67 -0.16
CA PHE A 93 -4.16 10.40 0.72
C PHE A 93 -4.33 9.05 1.44
N LEU A 94 -5.46 8.84 2.12
CA LEU A 94 -5.73 7.62 2.88
C LEU A 94 -5.80 6.38 1.98
N GLN A 95 -6.51 6.46 0.85
CA GLN A 95 -6.57 5.34 -0.08
C GLN A 95 -5.20 5.00 -0.65
N THR A 96 -4.35 6.00 -0.91
CA THR A 96 -2.99 5.78 -1.41
C THR A 96 -2.04 5.29 -0.33
N LEU A 97 -2.20 5.73 0.91
CA LEU A 97 -1.46 5.18 2.04
C LEU A 97 -1.75 3.69 2.23
N SER A 98 -3.01 3.26 2.03
CA SER A 98 -3.40 1.85 2.16
C SER A 98 -3.08 1.00 0.92
N LEU A 99 -3.26 1.53 -0.29
CA LEU A 99 -3.21 0.75 -1.54
C LEU A 99 -2.02 1.09 -2.43
N GLY A 100 -1.18 2.02 -2.00
CA GLY A 100 -0.01 2.47 -2.72
C GLY A 100 -0.30 2.90 -4.17
N TYR A 101 0.56 2.44 -5.07
CA TYR A 101 0.51 2.77 -6.50
C TYR A 101 -0.84 2.51 -7.17
N VAL A 102 -1.62 1.52 -6.74
CA VAL A 102 -2.93 1.22 -7.34
C VAL A 102 -3.88 2.41 -7.21
N SER A 103 -3.83 3.12 -6.08
CA SER A 103 -4.58 4.36 -5.89
C SER A 103 -3.92 5.52 -6.65
N LEU A 104 -2.61 5.71 -6.45
CA LEU A 104 -1.87 6.83 -7.05
C LEU A 104 -1.96 6.84 -8.58
N GLY A 105 -1.88 5.67 -9.22
CA GLY A 105 -1.98 5.53 -10.68
C GLY A 105 -3.30 6.04 -11.24
N LYS A 106 -4.42 5.85 -10.53
CA LYS A 106 -5.72 6.40 -10.92
C LYS A 106 -5.73 7.93 -10.87
N LEU A 107 -5.20 8.50 -9.79
CA LEU A 107 -5.08 9.95 -9.65
C LEU A 107 -4.14 10.54 -10.71
N ARG A 108 -3.01 9.89 -11.00
CA ARG A 108 -2.07 10.31 -12.06
C ARG A 108 -2.72 10.26 -13.44
N LYS A 109 -3.50 9.22 -13.74
CA LYS A 109 -4.25 9.12 -15.01
C LYS A 109 -5.25 10.28 -15.15
N TYR A 110 -5.92 10.67 -14.07
CA TYR A 110 -6.78 11.85 -14.06
C TYR A 110 -5.97 13.15 -14.26
N ALA A 111 -4.89 13.33 -13.50
CA ALA A 111 -4.03 14.50 -13.59
C ALA A 111 -3.45 14.70 -15.01
N ALA A 112 -3.11 13.60 -15.70
CA ALA A 112 -2.61 13.63 -17.07
C ALA A 112 -3.65 14.11 -18.08
N LYS A 113 -4.94 13.82 -17.86
CA LYS A 113 -6.05 14.29 -18.73
C LYS A 113 -6.40 15.77 -18.52
N LYS A 114 -5.94 16.35 -17.41
CA LYS A 114 -6.18 17.76 -17.05
C LYS A 114 -5.00 18.68 -17.40
N ARG A 115 -3.91 18.13 -17.92
CA ARG A 115 -2.84 18.91 -18.54
C ARG A 115 -3.25 19.29 -19.96
#